data_AF-A0A956J7L0-F1
#
_entry.id   AF-A0A956J7L0-F1
#
_cell.length_a   1.000
_cell.length_b   1.000
_cell.length_c   1.000
_cell.angle_alpha   90.00
_cell.angle_beta   90.00
_cell.angle_gamma   90.00
#
_symmetry.space_group_name_H-M   'P 1'
#
loop_
_entity.id
_entity.type
_entity.pdbx_description
1 polymer ?
#
loop_
_entity_poly.entity_id
_entity_poly.type
_entity_poly.pdbx_seq_one_letter_code
_entity_poly.pdbx_strand_id
1 'polypeptide(L)'
;MAALLGTWLSPGEAKAWLFHEHHELGLYSVYRLAPSRRAQIEKLWKEWREHVNRGNRLCKSAAAGKSRKLCSGADCATVPGTEDDVGDCVDFAMLPAIAADHSCTPDELTQTVLNADWLREIVRIAFRTRALIEQAKDSDARLDAWHGTHIKNEMADDKYLSRADANNAHFMLVRKTADTLDTYLARSVDPAQPVNSVALYVLYHRAALELGLSLSKMTPSEAGYFDLLAQAMMSEAFALHFLEDSFSAGHIVGTWGISPERMGTHDYYCENGVDAHTWD
;
A
#
# COMPACT_ATOMS: atom_id res chain seq x y z
N MET A 1 29.22 -27.64 3.72
CA MET A 1 28.34 -26.97 4.70
C MET A 1 27.30 -26.14 3.93
N ALA A 2 26.52 -26.82 3.08
CA ALA A 2 25.51 -26.24 2.22
C ALA A 2 24.31 -27.17 2.29
N ALA A 3 23.34 -26.80 3.13
CA ALA A 3 21.99 -27.35 3.24
C ALA A 3 21.39 -26.75 4.51
N LEU A 4 20.41 -25.86 4.36
CA LEU A 4 19.32 -25.53 5.32
C LEU A 4 18.81 -24.09 5.05
N LEU A 5 18.32 -23.82 3.83
CA LEU A 5 17.52 -22.62 3.53
C LEU A 5 16.37 -22.96 2.56
N GLY A 6 15.87 -24.21 2.57
CA GLY A 6 15.00 -24.75 1.53
C GLY A 6 13.54 -25.03 1.92
N THR A 7 13.01 -24.57 3.05
CA THR A 7 11.68 -25.02 3.48
C THR A 7 10.88 -23.99 4.27
N TRP A 8 10.57 -22.79 3.73
CA TRP A 8 9.49 -21.93 4.26
C TRP A 8 8.88 -20.97 3.20
N LEU A 9 8.75 -21.41 1.95
CA LEU A 9 7.86 -20.76 0.98
C LEU A 9 6.81 -21.79 0.56
N SER A 10 5.81 -22.01 1.42
CA SER A 10 4.58 -22.63 0.92
C SER A 10 3.99 -21.68 -0.12
N PRO A 11 3.56 -22.15 -1.30
CA PRO A 11 2.83 -21.31 -2.24
C PRO A 11 1.62 -20.73 -1.50
N GLY A 12 1.59 -19.41 -1.39
CA GLY A 12 0.45 -18.67 -0.87
C GLY A 12 -0.41 -18.20 -2.03
N GLU A 13 -1.72 -18.17 -1.85
CA GLU A 13 -2.61 -17.49 -2.79
C GLU A 13 -2.33 -15.98 -2.70
N ALA A 14 -1.65 -15.44 -3.72
CA ALA A 14 -1.55 -14.00 -3.95
C ALA A 14 -2.93 -13.48 -4.36
N LYS A 15 -3.70 -12.89 -3.44
CA LYS A 15 -5.01 -12.26 -3.75
C LYS A 15 -4.85 -10.76 -3.97
N ALA A 16 -5.93 -10.09 -4.39
CA ALA A 16 -5.99 -8.63 -4.37
C ALA A 16 -5.65 -8.08 -2.99
N TRP A 17 -5.13 -6.85 -2.97
CA TRP A 17 -5.02 -6.05 -1.77
C TRP A 17 -6.12 -5.00 -1.77
N LEU A 18 -7.08 -5.14 -0.86
CA LEU A 18 -7.99 -4.05 -0.49
C LEU A 18 -7.28 -3.13 0.51
N PHE A 19 -7.82 -1.91 0.68
CA PHE A 19 -7.26 -0.92 1.62
C PHE A 19 -6.87 -1.50 2.98
N HIS A 20 -7.74 -2.31 3.58
CA HIS A 20 -7.51 -2.88 4.91
C HIS A 20 -6.41 -3.95 4.94
N GLU A 21 -6.10 -4.55 3.79
CA GLU A 21 -5.03 -5.53 3.62
C GLU A 21 -3.69 -4.83 3.42
N HIS A 22 -3.64 -3.75 2.62
CA HIS A 22 -2.51 -2.80 2.58
C HIS A 22 -2.19 -2.27 3.99
N HIS A 23 -3.21 -1.81 4.74
CA HIS A 23 -3.01 -1.35 6.11
C HIS A 23 -2.46 -2.45 7.03
N GLU A 24 -2.95 -3.68 6.90
CA GLU A 24 -2.45 -4.82 7.69
C GLU A 24 -0.97 -5.12 7.38
N LEU A 25 -0.53 -5.01 6.12
CA LEU A 25 0.87 -5.13 5.72
C LEU A 25 1.72 -3.95 6.22
N GLY A 26 1.23 -2.72 6.11
CA GLY A 26 1.89 -1.53 6.62
C GLY A 26 2.12 -1.61 8.14
N LEU A 27 1.08 -2.00 8.90
CA LEU A 27 1.21 -2.22 10.35
C LEU A 27 2.26 -3.31 10.62
N TYR A 28 2.12 -4.48 10.00
CA TYR A 28 3.06 -5.59 10.18
C TYR A 28 4.52 -5.16 9.91
N SER A 29 4.74 -4.38 8.87
CA SER A 29 6.05 -3.87 8.49
C SER A 29 6.63 -2.92 9.54
N VAL A 30 5.87 -1.93 10.01
CA VAL A 30 6.31 -1.00 11.05
C VAL A 30 6.63 -1.73 12.36
N TYR A 31 5.82 -2.71 12.75
CA TYR A 31 6.02 -3.45 14.00
C TYR A 31 7.18 -4.44 13.96
N ARG A 32 7.58 -4.92 12.78
CA ARG A 32 8.76 -5.79 12.63
C ARG A 32 10.08 -5.04 12.59
N LEU A 33 10.06 -3.71 12.49
CA LEU A 33 11.27 -2.92 12.63
C LEU A 33 11.88 -3.07 14.02
N ALA A 34 13.21 -2.97 14.08
CA ALA A 34 13.92 -2.84 15.34
C ALA A 34 13.35 -1.66 16.15
N PRO A 35 13.26 -1.73 17.50
CA PRO A 35 12.62 -0.68 18.30
C PRO A 35 13.13 0.74 18.02
N SER A 36 14.43 0.92 17.78
CA SER A 36 15.03 2.21 17.43
C SER A 36 14.54 2.77 16.10
N ARG A 37 14.37 1.91 15.08
CA ARG A 37 13.86 2.31 13.75
C ARG A 37 12.38 2.66 13.79
N ARG A 38 11.58 1.86 14.51
CA ARG A 38 10.16 2.16 14.75
C ARG A 38 9.99 3.49 15.47
N ALA A 39 10.80 3.76 16.51
CA ALA A 39 10.78 5.04 17.20
C ALA A 39 11.14 6.23 16.30
N GLN A 40 12.00 6.01 15.29
CA GLN A 40 12.35 7.04 14.31
C GLN A 40 11.17 7.36 13.38
N ILE A 41 10.45 6.35 12.89
CA ILE A 41 9.22 6.57 12.09
C ILE A 41 8.17 7.33 12.91
N GLU A 42 7.93 6.90 14.15
CA GLU A 42 6.98 7.58 15.05
C GLU A 42 7.36 9.04 15.29
N LYS A 43 8.67 9.32 15.47
CA LYS A 43 9.18 10.68 15.62
C LYS A 43 8.90 11.52 14.37
N LEU A 44 9.28 11.03 13.19
CA LEU A 44 9.11 11.75 11.92
C LEU A 44 7.63 12.00 11.60
N TRP A 45 6.79 10.98 11.81
CA TRP A 45 5.34 11.09 11.68
C TRP A 45 4.77 12.17 12.61
N LYS A 46 5.15 12.13 13.89
CA LYS A 46 4.71 13.13 14.88
C LYS A 46 5.14 14.54 14.47
N GLU A 47 6.41 14.73 14.13
CA GLU A 47 6.96 16.03 13.72
C GLU A 47 6.18 16.61 12.53
N TRP A 48 5.99 15.82 11.49
CA TRP A 48 5.25 16.25 10.31
C TRP A 48 3.78 16.53 10.62
N ARG A 49 3.09 15.63 11.35
CA ARG A 49 1.69 15.78 11.75
C ARG A 49 1.46 17.07 12.54
N GLU A 50 2.34 17.38 13.49
CA GLU A 50 2.27 18.60 14.30
C GLU A 50 2.52 19.86 13.46
N HIS A 51 3.42 19.80 12.49
CA HIS A 51 3.66 20.90 11.55
C HIS A 51 2.46 21.18 10.65
N VAL A 52 1.89 20.16 9.99
CA VAL A 52 0.76 20.35 9.07
C VAL A 52 -0.56 20.62 9.79
N ASN A 53 -0.65 20.27 11.08
CA ASN A 53 -1.78 20.54 11.98
C ASN A 53 -3.17 20.31 11.36
N ARG A 54 -3.42 19.11 10.84
CA ARG A 54 -4.68 18.76 10.16
C ARG A 54 -5.79 18.30 11.12
N GLY A 55 -5.77 18.79 12.36
CA GLY A 55 -6.68 18.36 13.42
C GLY A 55 -6.55 16.86 13.71
N ASN A 56 -7.69 16.17 13.79
CA ASN A 56 -7.78 14.73 14.06
C ASN A 56 -7.72 13.84 12.80
N ARG A 57 -7.46 14.41 11.60
CA ARG A 57 -7.40 13.61 10.35
C ARG A 57 -6.23 12.65 10.30
N LEU A 58 -5.13 12.96 10.98
CA LEU A 58 -3.94 12.13 11.04
C LEU A 58 -3.82 11.51 12.42
N CYS A 59 -3.61 10.21 12.48
CA CYS A 59 -3.53 9.49 13.74
C CYS A 59 -2.30 9.91 14.55
N LYS A 60 -2.38 9.80 15.88
CA LYS A 60 -1.27 10.20 16.77
C LYS A 60 -0.02 9.33 16.58
N SER A 61 -0.20 8.05 16.28
CA SER A 61 0.86 7.09 15.98
C SER A 61 0.93 6.84 14.47
N ALA A 62 2.13 6.53 13.99
CA ALA A 62 2.40 6.13 12.62
C ALA A 62 1.79 4.75 12.27
N ALA A 63 1.49 3.93 13.28
CA ALA A 63 0.88 2.61 13.12
C ALA A 63 -0.24 2.42 14.15
N ALA A 64 -1.23 3.31 14.08
CA ALA A 64 -2.39 3.33 14.95
C ALA A 64 -3.40 2.26 14.48
N GLY A 65 -3.19 0.99 14.87
CA GLY A 65 -4.11 -0.07 14.51
C GLY A 65 -3.74 -1.45 15.06
N LYS A 66 -4.72 -2.35 15.03
CA LYS A 66 -4.54 -3.76 15.41
C LYS A 66 -4.32 -4.63 14.16
N SER A 67 -3.11 -5.14 13.98
CA SER A 67 -2.81 -6.16 12.96
C SER A 67 -3.09 -7.56 13.51
N ARG A 68 -3.77 -8.43 12.74
CA ARG A 68 -4.06 -9.82 13.17
C ARG A 68 -2.80 -10.69 13.08
N LYS A 69 -1.89 -10.38 12.16
CA LYS A 69 -0.60 -11.09 12.04
C LYS A 69 0.34 -10.83 13.22
N LEU A 70 0.12 -9.76 13.98
CA LEU A 70 0.95 -9.38 15.11
C LEU A 70 0.40 -9.79 16.47
N CYS A 71 -0.89 -10.14 16.55
CA CYS A 71 -1.50 -10.56 17.80
C CYS A 71 -2.54 -11.66 17.59
N SER A 72 -2.43 -12.73 18.38
CA SER A 72 -3.46 -13.75 18.52
C SER A 72 -3.86 -13.86 19.99
N GLY A 73 -5.15 -13.81 20.29
CA GLY A 73 -5.66 -13.96 21.67
C GLY A 73 -5.64 -12.66 22.49
N ALA A 74 -5.56 -12.79 23.82
CA ALA A 74 -5.68 -11.69 24.77
C ALA A 74 -4.52 -10.66 24.72
N ASP A 75 -3.42 -10.99 24.03
CA ASP A 75 -2.21 -10.16 23.95
C ASP A 75 -2.35 -8.94 23.03
N CYS A 76 -3.45 -8.85 22.26
CA CYS A 76 -3.77 -7.66 21.49
C CYS A 76 -3.96 -6.40 22.36
N ALA A 77 -4.09 -6.51 23.68
CA ALA A 77 -4.15 -5.37 24.61
C ALA A 77 -2.81 -4.63 24.80
N THR A 78 -1.67 -5.23 24.39
CA THR A 78 -0.32 -4.65 24.58
C THR A 78 0.33 -4.12 23.30
N VAL A 79 -0.36 -4.22 22.16
CA VAL A 79 0.07 -3.56 20.93
C VAL A 79 -0.20 -2.04 21.10
N PRO A 80 0.79 -1.15 20.98
CA PRO A 80 0.53 0.29 21.00
C PRO A 80 -0.56 0.68 19.98
N GLY A 81 -1.53 1.55 20.35
CA GLY A 81 -2.61 2.00 19.44
C GLY A 81 -3.97 1.29 19.61
N THR A 82 -4.26 0.76 20.80
CA THR A 82 -5.37 -0.19 21.03
C THR A 82 -6.75 0.37 21.32
N GLU A 83 -6.95 1.66 21.52
CA GLU A 83 -8.25 2.19 21.93
C GLU A 83 -8.59 3.47 21.15
N ASP A 84 -9.64 3.34 20.31
CA ASP A 84 -10.63 4.38 19.98
C ASP A 84 -10.69 5.10 18.61
N ASP A 85 -9.68 5.12 17.72
CA ASP A 85 -9.72 6.11 16.60
C ASP A 85 -9.46 5.63 15.16
N VAL A 86 -9.21 4.33 14.94
CA VAL A 86 -8.72 3.86 13.61
C VAL A 86 -9.75 4.03 12.47
N GLY A 87 -11.02 4.29 12.81
CA GLY A 87 -12.07 4.57 11.83
C GLY A 87 -12.16 6.02 11.35
N ASP A 88 -11.44 6.98 11.96
CA ASP A 88 -11.63 8.41 11.71
C ASP A 88 -10.34 9.20 11.41
N CYS A 89 -9.18 8.54 11.43
CA CYS A 89 -7.89 9.14 11.11
C CYS A 89 -7.04 8.23 10.20
N VAL A 90 -6.05 8.83 9.53
CA VAL A 90 -5.06 8.14 8.69
C VAL A 90 -3.72 8.09 9.42
N ASP A 91 -3.13 6.90 9.52
CA ASP A 91 -1.75 6.71 10.00
C ASP A 91 -0.78 6.51 8.82
N PHE A 92 0.52 6.40 9.12
CA PHE A 92 1.53 6.13 8.07
C PHE A 92 1.31 4.76 7.42
N ALA A 93 0.92 3.76 8.20
CA ALA A 93 0.67 2.40 7.71
C ALA A 93 -0.50 2.30 6.71
N MET A 94 -1.44 3.25 6.71
CA MET A 94 -2.53 3.34 5.74
C MET A 94 -2.11 4.02 4.43
N LEU A 95 -1.00 4.77 4.40
CA LEU A 95 -0.63 5.55 3.21
C LEU A 95 -0.44 4.71 1.94
N PRO A 96 0.10 3.47 1.98
CA PRO A 96 0.14 2.62 0.78
C PRO A 96 -1.24 2.32 0.20
N ALA A 97 -2.29 2.26 1.03
CA ALA A 97 -3.66 2.03 0.58
C ALA A 97 -4.32 3.27 -0.07
N ILE A 98 -3.70 4.43 0.06
CA ILE A 98 -4.22 5.73 -0.42
C ILE A 98 -3.37 6.24 -1.59
N ALA A 99 -2.07 6.00 -1.52
CA ALA A 99 -1.14 6.23 -2.60
C ALA A 99 -1.55 5.41 -3.83
N ALA A 100 -1.42 6.01 -5.03
CA ALA A 100 -1.78 5.45 -6.33
C ALA A 100 -3.28 5.15 -6.57
N ASP A 101 -4.01 4.64 -5.59
CA ASP A 101 -5.46 4.37 -5.71
C ASP A 101 -6.31 5.65 -5.62
N HIS A 102 -5.98 6.52 -4.67
CA HIS A 102 -6.71 7.74 -4.38
C HIS A 102 -5.91 9.00 -4.73
N SER A 103 -4.67 8.85 -5.22
CA SER A 103 -3.78 9.95 -5.63
C SER A 103 -2.83 9.51 -6.73
N CYS A 104 -2.56 10.37 -7.71
CA CYS A 104 -1.62 10.08 -8.79
C CYS A 104 -0.17 10.45 -8.45
N THR A 105 0.05 11.35 -7.48
CA THR A 105 1.41 11.80 -7.10
C THR A 105 1.55 12.02 -5.59
N PRO A 106 2.78 11.96 -5.04
CA PRO A 106 3.07 12.32 -3.64
C PRO A 106 2.57 13.73 -3.25
N ASP A 107 2.63 14.68 -4.18
CA ASP A 107 2.14 16.05 -3.97
C ASP A 107 0.61 16.12 -3.92
N GLU A 108 -0.10 15.42 -4.81
CA GLU A 108 -1.56 15.33 -4.75
C GLU A 108 -2.01 14.65 -3.44
N LEU A 109 -1.34 13.56 -3.06
CA LEU A 109 -1.59 12.87 -1.79
C LEU A 109 -1.48 13.85 -0.62
N THR A 110 -0.37 14.59 -0.56
CA THR A 110 -0.10 15.55 0.52
C THR A 110 -1.07 16.72 0.52
N GLN A 111 -1.21 17.41 -0.61
CA GLN A 111 -1.86 18.72 -0.68
C GLN A 111 -3.37 18.63 -0.88
N THR A 112 -3.85 17.56 -1.52
CA THR A 112 -5.27 17.39 -1.85
C THR A 112 -5.92 16.30 -1.02
N VAL A 113 -5.45 15.06 -1.16
CA VAL A 113 -6.17 13.88 -0.62
C VAL A 113 -6.17 13.85 0.90
N LEU A 114 -5.01 14.04 1.53
CA LEU A 114 -4.91 14.07 3.00
C LEU A 114 -5.59 15.30 3.64
N ASN A 115 -6.12 16.23 2.84
CA ASN A 115 -6.96 17.35 3.30
C ASN A 115 -8.45 17.13 3.02
N ALA A 116 -8.80 16.14 2.21
CA ALA A 116 -10.17 15.91 1.77
C ALA A 116 -11.06 15.36 2.88
N ASP A 117 -12.31 15.81 2.93
CA ASP A 117 -13.32 15.31 3.88
C ASP A 117 -13.75 13.87 3.59
N TRP A 118 -13.78 13.48 2.33
CA TRP A 118 -14.17 12.14 1.90
C TRP A 118 -13.18 11.06 2.34
N LEU A 119 -11.91 11.41 2.61
CA LEU A 119 -10.89 10.42 2.99
C LEU A 119 -11.25 9.66 4.27
N ARG A 120 -11.91 10.32 5.23
CA ARG A 120 -12.42 9.62 6.42
C ARG A 120 -13.48 8.59 6.06
N GLU A 121 -14.31 8.85 5.06
CA GLU A 121 -15.28 7.87 4.61
C GLU A 121 -14.60 6.68 3.92
N ILE A 122 -13.53 6.90 3.15
CA ILE A 122 -12.73 5.79 2.58
C ILE A 122 -12.17 4.89 3.68
N VAL A 123 -11.59 5.47 4.75
CA VAL A 123 -11.10 4.70 5.91
C VAL A 123 -12.23 3.89 6.55
N ARG A 124 -13.41 4.50 6.76
CA ARG A 124 -14.59 3.79 7.32
C ARG A 124 -15.08 2.68 6.40
N ILE A 125 -15.14 2.92 5.09
CA ILE A 125 -15.50 1.92 4.08
C ILE A 125 -14.54 0.73 4.22
N ALA A 126 -13.23 0.97 4.25
CA ALA A 126 -12.24 -0.09 4.38
C ALA A 126 -12.46 -0.98 5.61
N PHE A 127 -12.66 -0.39 6.79
CA PHE A 127 -12.88 -1.17 8.02
C PHE A 127 -14.25 -1.87 8.06
N ARG A 128 -15.30 -1.25 7.51
CA ARG A 128 -16.61 -1.92 7.34
C ARG A 128 -16.51 -3.09 6.37
N THR A 129 -15.83 -2.91 5.25
CA THR A 129 -15.57 -3.97 4.25
C THR A 129 -14.81 -5.12 4.88
N ARG A 130 -13.74 -4.84 5.64
CA ARG A 130 -13.02 -5.87 6.40
C ARG A 130 -13.95 -6.67 7.30
N ALA A 131 -14.78 -6.00 8.09
CA ALA A 131 -15.72 -6.68 9.00
C ALA A 131 -16.74 -7.55 8.25
N LEU A 132 -17.25 -7.07 7.10
CA LEU A 132 -18.16 -7.85 6.25
C LEU A 132 -17.47 -9.09 5.67
N ILE A 133 -16.26 -8.94 5.15
CA ILE A 133 -15.44 -10.03 4.62
C ILE A 133 -15.11 -11.07 5.70
N GLU A 134 -14.81 -10.63 6.93
CA GLU A 134 -14.54 -11.52 8.07
C GLU A 134 -15.80 -12.27 8.55
N GLN A 135 -16.98 -11.67 8.41
CA GLN A 135 -18.26 -12.24 8.83
C GLN A 135 -18.98 -13.04 7.72
N ALA A 136 -18.46 -12.99 6.49
CA ALA A 136 -19.02 -13.69 5.35
C ALA A 136 -19.07 -15.19 5.61
N LYS A 137 -20.24 -15.79 5.35
CA LYS A 137 -20.51 -17.22 5.61
C LYS A 137 -20.21 -18.12 4.42
N ASP A 138 -20.11 -17.52 3.24
CA ASP A 138 -19.90 -18.18 1.94
C ASP A 138 -19.12 -17.26 0.99
N SER A 139 -18.76 -17.79 -0.18
CA SER A 139 -18.01 -17.07 -1.22
C SER A 139 -18.77 -15.87 -1.75
N ASP A 140 -20.09 -16.00 -1.94
CA ASP A 140 -20.92 -14.97 -2.56
C ASP A 140 -21.03 -13.75 -1.63
N ALA A 141 -21.27 -13.94 -0.33
CA ALA A 141 -21.28 -12.86 0.64
C ALA A 141 -19.91 -12.16 0.76
N ARG A 142 -18.82 -12.92 0.61
CA ARG A 142 -17.47 -12.35 0.59
C ARG A 142 -17.25 -11.51 -0.67
N LEU A 143 -17.67 -12.01 -1.82
CA LEU A 143 -17.56 -11.33 -3.11
C LEU A 143 -18.45 -10.07 -3.15
N ASP A 144 -19.65 -10.13 -2.61
CA ASP A 144 -20.54 -8.96 -2.46
C ASP A 144 -19.92 -7.88 -1.57
N ALA A 145 -19.28 -8.28 -0.46
CA ALA A 145 -18.55 -7.33 0.40
C ALA A 145 -17.37 -6.69 -0.35
N TRP A 146 -16.66 -7.48 -1.16
CA TRP A 146 -15.56 -7.03 -2.01
C TRP A 146 -16.06 -6.06 -3.11
N HIS A 147 -17.00 -6.46 -3.98
CA HIS A 147 -17.57 -5.58 -5.00
C HIS A 147 -18.22 -4.33 -4.41
N GLY A 148 -18.93 -4.48 -3.29
CA GLY A 148 -19.55 -3.37 -2.58
C GLY A 148 -18.55 -2.33 -2.10
N THR A 149 -17.28 -2.70 -1.89
CA THR A 149 -16.24 -1.74 -1.51
C THR A 149 -15.86 -0.83 -2.66
N HIS A 150 -15.74 -1.35 -3.89
CA HIS A 150 -15.37 -0.55 -5.06
C HIS A 150 -16.45 0.48 -5.39
N ILE A 151 -17.72 0.07 -5.32
CA ILE A 151 -18.87 0.98 -5.51
C ILE A 151 -18.86 2.10 -4.47
N LYS A 152 -18.63 1.77 -3.19
CA LYS A 152 -18.60 2.76 -2.11
C LYS A 152 -17.39 3.70 -2.21
N ASN A 153 -16.24 3.19 -2.65
CA ASN A 153 -15.05 4.00 -2.87
C ASN A 153 -15.31 5.04 -3.97
N GLU A 154 -15.90 4.64 -5.10
CA GLU A 154 -16.28 5.56 -6.18
C GLU A 154 -17.33 6.60 -5.74
N MET A 155 -18.25 6.22 -4.86
CA MET A 155 -19.23 7.16 -4.30
C MET A 155 -18.60 8.19 -3.35
N ALA A 156 -17.49 7.85 -2.69
CA ALA A 156 -16.82 8.71 -1.73
C ALA A 156 -15.76 9.60 -2.39
N ASP A 157 -14.96 9.03 -3.29
CA ASP A 157 -13.96 9.72 -4.10
C ASP A 157 -14.37 9.68 -5.57
N ASP A 158 -14.91 10.79 -6.07
CA ASP A 158 -15.45 10.92 -7.44
C ASP A 158 -14.41 10.79 -8.56
N LYS A 159 -13.14 10.68 -8.17
CA LYS A 159 -12.01 10.47 -9.08
C LYS A 159 -11.39 9.09 -8.93
N TYR A 160 -11.90 8.23 -8.04
CA TYR A 160 -11.30 6.93 -7.73
C TYR A 160 -11.07 6.10 -9.00
N LEU A 161 -12.11 5.87 -9.81
CA LEU A 161 -11.96 5.14 -11.07
C LEU A 161 -11.01 5.86 -12.05
N SER A 162 -11.08 7.18 -12.16
CA SER A 162 -10.23 7.93 -13.09
C SER A 162 -8.76 7.91 -12.70
N ARG A 163 -8.43 7.80 -11.41
CA ARG A 163 -7.05 7.71 -10.89
C ARG A 163 -6.51 6.30 -11.05
N ALA A 164 -7.30 5.28 -10.69
CA ALA A 164 -6.94 3.89 -10.87
C ALA A 164 -6.82 3.48 -12.36
N ASP A 165 -7.63 4.06 -13.26
CA ASP A 165 -7.58 3.79 -14.70
C ASP A 165 -6.58 4.68 -15.47
N ALA A 166 -6.03 5.72 -14.83
CA ALA A 166 -5.16 6.69 -15.49
C ALA A 166 -3.87 6.09 -16.07
N ASN A 167 -3.48 4.86 -15.67
CA ASN A 167 -2.34 4.17 -16.25
C ASN A 167 -2.38 2.65 -16.02
N ASN A 168 -1.51 1.92 -16.73
CA ASN A 168 -1.26 0.49 -16.47
C ASN A 168 -0.27 0.27 -15.31
N ALA A 169 -0.02 1.28 -14.48
CA ALA A 169 1.13 1.25 -13.58
C ALA A 169 0.95 0.34 -12.36
N HIS A 170 -0.28 -0.04 -12.01
CA HIS A 170 -0.54 -1.08 -11.03
C HIS A 170 -0.10 -2.47 -11.52
N PHE A 171 -0.01 -2.66 -12.84
CA PHE A 171 0.31 -3.96 -13.43
C PHE A 171 1.83 -4.15 -13.62
N MET A 172 2.26 -5.40 -13.51
CA MET A 172 3.64 -5.80 -13.82
C MET A 172 3.88 -5.83 -15.33
N LEU A 173 5.15 -5.87 -15.76
CA LEU A 173 5.45 -6.23 -17.14
C LEU A 173 5.24 -7.73 -17.35
N VAL A 174 4.76 -8.10 -18.52
CA VAL A 174 4.74 -9.51 -18.95
C VAL A 174 6.16 -10.05 -18.99
N ARG A 175 6.37 -11.23 -18.40
CA ARG A 175 7.64 -11.97 -18.50
C ARG A 175 7.85 -12.45 -19.93
N LYS A 176 9.07 -12.33 -20.44
CA LYS A 176 9.47 -12.99 -21.69
C LYS A 176 10.01 -14.39 -21.37
N THR A 177 9.83 -15.34 -22.28
CA THR A 177 10.15 -16.76 -22.10
C THR A 177 11.61 -17.04 -21.70
N ALA A 178 12.53 -16.11 -21.96
CA ALA A 178 13.95 -16.24 -21.65
C ALA A 178 14.46 -15.20 -20.62
N ASP A 179 13.56 -14.51 -19.90
CA ASP A 179 14.01 -13.58 -18.88
C ASP A 179 14.72 -14.33 -17.74
N THR A 180 15.75 -13.71 -17.16
CA THR A 180 16.18 -13.95 -15.79
C THR A 180 15.58 -12.85 -14.90
N LEU A 181 15.68 -12.96 -13.57
CA LEU A 181 15.29 -11.87 -12.68
C LEU A 181 16.00 -10.56 -13.07
N ASP A 182 17.30 -10.61 -13.32
CA ASP A 182 18.10 -9.43 -13.67
C ASP A 182 17.65 -8.79 -14.99
N THR A 183 17.40 -9.58 -16.04
CA THR A 183 16.95 -9.03 -17.32
C THR A 183 15.53 -8.49 -17.24
N TYR A 184 14.68 -9.12 -16.42
CA TYR A 184 13.33 -8.64 -16.15
C TYR A 184 13.36 -7.29 -15.42
N LEU A 185 14.13 -7.18 -14.33
CA LEU A 185 14.24 -5.93 -13.56
C LEU A 185 14.85 -4.80 -14.39
N ALA A 186 15.92 -5.08 -15.15
CA ALA A 186 16.54 -4.10 -16.04
C ALA A 186 15.54 -3.59 -17.10
N ARG A 187 14.72 -4.50 -17.64
CA ARG A 187 13.66 -4.14 -18.58
C ARG A 187 12.55 -3.35 -17.91
N SER A 188 12.11 -3.72 -16.71
CA SER A 188 11.05 -3.01 -15.99
C SER A 188 11.31 -1.52 -15.85
N VAL A 189 12.56 -1.11 -15.63
CA VAL A 189 12.95 0.31 -15.48
C VAL A 189 13.38 0.99 -16.79
N ASP A 190 13.37 0.27 -17.91
CA ASP A 190 13.74 0.84 -19.21
C ASP A 190 12.66 1.85 -19.68
N PRO A 191 13.02 3.11 -19.98
CA PRO A 191 12.06 4.13 -20.43
C PRO A 191 11.28 3.78 -21.71
N ALA A 192 11.73 2.80 -22.48
CA ALA A 192 11.02 2.29 -23.66
C ALA A 192 9.90 1.29 -23.31
N GLN A 193 9.82 0.81 -22.07
CA GLN A 193 8.71 -0.03 -21.61
C GLN A 193 7.52 0.83 -21.16
N PRO A 194 6.30 0.27 -21.23
CA PRO A 194 5.16 0.85 -20.52
C PRO A 194 5.46 1.00 -19.02
N VAL A 195 4.88 2.03 -18.41
CA VAL A 195 4.89 2.20 -16.95
C VAL A 195 4.28 0.95 -16.31
N ASN A 196 4.94 0.45 -15.28
CA ASN A 196 4.62 -0.78 -14.58
C ASN A 196 4.96 -0.66 -13.09
N SER A 197 4.36 -1.52 -12.27
CA SER A 197 4.46 -1.46 -10.81
C SER A 197 5.89 -1.62 -10.31
N VAL A 198 6.66 -2.53 -10.91
CA VAL A 198 8.07 -2.74 -10.57
C VAL A 198 8.90 -1.48 -10.81
N ALA A 199 8.69 -0.80 -11.94
CA ALA A 199 9.39 0.44 -12.25
C ALA A 199 9.05 1.54 -11.23
N LEU A 200 7.76 1.71 -10.93
CA LEU A 200 7.32 2.74 -10.00
C LEU A 200 7.77 2.45 -8.57
N TYR A 201 7.76 1.19 -8.13
CA TYR A 201 8.38 0.81 -6.86
C TYR A 201 9.84 1.27 -6.80
N VAL A 202 10.66 0.90 -7.80
CA VAL A 202 12.08 1.25 -7.82
C VAL A 202 12.30 2.77 -7.82
N LEU A 203 11.56 3.50 -8.67
CA LEU A 203 11.71 4.94 -8.81
C LEU A 203 11.28 5.69 -7.55
N TYR A 204 10.12 5.37 -6.99
CA TYR A 204 9.63 6.02 -5.77
C TYR A 204 10.45 5.63 -4.54
N HIS A 205 10.87 4.37 -4.40
CA HIS A 205 11.69 3.94 -3.28
C HIS A 205 13.06 4.64 -3.32
N ARG A 206 13.68 4.71 -4.51
CA ARG A 206 14.92 5.46 -4.69
C ARG A 206 14.75 6.94 -4.35
N ALA A 207 13.66 7.57 -4.81
CA ALA A 207 13.37 8.96 -4.48
C ALA A 207 13.23 9.13 -2.95
N ALA A 208 12.49 8.26 -2.27
CA ALA A 208 12.34 8.28 -0.82
C ALA A 208 13.69 8.17 -0.10
N LEU A 209 14.59 7.31 -0.56
CA LEU A 209 15.95 7.16 0.00
C LEU A 209 16.80 8.42 -0.21
N GLU A 210 16.78 9.01 -1.42
CA GLU A 210 17.53 10.23 -1.74
C GLU A 210 17.01 11.44 -0.94
N LEU A 211 15.69 11.56 -0.81
CA LEU A 211 15.02 12.58 0.00
C LEU A 211 15.30 12.38 1.49
N GLY A 212 15.24 11.13 1.97
CA GLY A 212 15.57 10.77 3.35
C GLY A 212 17.03 11.05 3.71
N LEU A 213 17.96 10.80 2.79
CA LEU A 213 19.37 11.17 2.95
C LEU A 213 19.54 12.69 3.02
N SER A 214 18.81 13.44 2.19
CA SER A 214 18.83 14.90 2.21
C SER A 214 18.25 15.45 3.52
N LEU A 215 17.12 14.88 3.98
CA LEU A 215 16.48 15.21 5.25
C LEU A 215 17.40 14.93 6.45
N SER A 216 18.21 13.86 6.41
CA SER A 216 19.15 13.52 7.47
C SER A 216 20.22 14.58 7.74
N LYS A 217 20.41 15.52 6.80
CA LYS A 217 21.35 16.64 6.89
C LYS A 217 20.68 17.93 7.38
N MET A 218 19.37 17.91 7.60
CA MET A 218 18.56 19.05 8.01
C MET A 218 18.00 18.85 9.41
N THR A 219 17.53 19.95 9.97
CA THR A 219 16.86 20.07 11.26
C THR A 219 15.46 20.63 11.08
N PRO A 220 14.51 20.36 11.99
CA PRO A 220 13.13 20.88 11.90
C PRO A 220 13.01 22.41 11.85
N SER A 221 14.05 23.16 12.23
CA SER A 221 14.08 24.62 12.14
C SER A 221 14.43 25.16 10.76
N GLU A 222 14.98 24.35 9.87
CA GLU A 222 15.40 24.79 8.54
C GLU A 222 14.22 24.89 7.58
N ALA A 223 14.23 25.92 6.73
CA ALA A 223 13.21 26.11 5.70
C ALA A 223 13.16 24.91 4.75
N GLY A 224 11.96 24.41 4.46
CA GLY A 224 11.74 23.25 3.59
C GLY A 224 11.92 21.89 4.25
N TYR A 225 12.31 21.80 5.54
CA TYR A 225 12.44 20.51 6.24
C TYR A 225 11.15 19.67 6.15
N PHE A 226 10.00 20.28 6.45
CA PHE A 226 8.74 19.56 6.48
C PHE A 226 8.19 19.22 5.11
N ASP A 227 8.49 20.02 4.07
CA ASP A 227 8.16 19.69 2.69
C ASP A 227 8.97 18.49 2.22
N LEU A 228 10.27 18.47 2.54
CA LEU A 228 11.17 17.36 2.20
C LEU A 228 10.78 16.08 2.95
N LEU A 229 10.40 16.21 4.23
CA LEU A 229 9.89 15.10 5.04
C LEU A 229 8.59 14.54 4.46
N ALA A 230 7.65 15.40 4.07
CA ALA A 230 6.42 14.98 3.41
C ALA A 230 6.72 14.22 2.10
N GLN A 231 7.57 14.78 1.24
CA GLN A 231 7.95 14.15 -0.03
C GLN A 231 8.63 12.79 0.19
N ALA A 232 9.51 12.68 1.18
CA ALA A 232 10.17 11.41 1.50
C ALA A 232 9.15 10.34 1.95
N MET A 233 8.26 10.68 2.89
CA MET A 233 7.26 9.73 3.39
C MET A 233 6.24 9.34 2.33
N MET A 234 5.74 10.31 1.55
CA MET A 234 4.75 10.01 0.52
C MET A 234 5.37 9.26 -0.67
N SER A 235 6.63 9.55 -1.03
CA SER A 235 7.34 8.73 -2.02
C SER A 235 7.47 7.28 -1.54
N GLU A 236 7.81 7.06 -0.26
CA GLU A 236 7.87 5.69 0.27
C GLU A 236 6.48 5.03 0.30
N ALA A 237 5.41 5.77 0.59
CA ALA A 237 4.05 5.24 0.52
C ALA A 237 3.68 4.76 -0.89
N PHE A 238 3.99 5.54 -1.92
CA PHE A 238 3.82 5.12 -3.32
C PHE A 238 4.69 3.92 -3.67
N ALA A 239 5.93 3.88 -3.18
CA ALA A 239 6.81 2.73 -3.39
C ALA A 239 6.20 1.45 -2.79
N LEU A 240 5.77 1.51 -1.53
CA LEU A 240 5.16 0.38 -0.83
C LEU A 240 3.87 -0.09 -1.52
N HIS A 241 3.03 0.83 -2.00
CA HIS A 241 1.85 0.48 -2.78
C HIS A 241 2.21 -0.38 -4.00
N PHE A 242 3.11 0.10 -4.87
CA PHE A 242 3.45 -0.64 -6.08
C PHE A 242 4.25 -1.92 -5.80
N LEU A 243 4.98 -1.98 -4.67
CA LEU A 243 5.58 -3.21 -4.21
C LEU A 243 4.49 -4.23 -3.87
N GLU A 244 3.48 -3.84 -3.10
CA GLU A 244 2.36 -4.71 -2.72
C GLU A 244 1.60 -5.19 -3.96
N ASP A 245 1.27 -4.31 -4.90
CA ASP A 245 0.62 -4.66 -6.17
C ASP A 245 1.44 -5.63 -7.02
N SER A 246 2.77 -5.54 -6.98
CA SER A 246 3.65 -6.50 -7.68
C SER A 246 3.53 -7.94 -7.14
N PHE A 247 2.86 -8.13 -6.00
CA PHE A 247 2.56 -9.45 -5.43
C PHE A 247 1.05 -9.79 -5.45
N SER A 248 0.21 -8.97 -6.08
CA SER A 248 -1.23 -9.28 -6.29
C SER A 248 -1.42 -10.06 -7.59
N ALA A 249 -2.15 -11.18 -7.55
CA ALA A 249 -2.31 -12.03 -8.73
C ALA A 249 -2.97 -11.31 -9.91
N GLY A 250 -4.01 -10.50 -9.67
CA GLY A 250 -4.67 -9.75 -10.75
C GLY A 250 -3.75 -8.73 -11.41
N HIS A 251 -2.84 -8.11 -10.65
CA HIS A 251 -1.85 -7.17 -11.19
C HIS A 251 -0.69 -7.85 -11.93
N ILE A 252 -0.42 -9.14 -11.63
CA ILE A 252 0.54 -9.96 -12.37
C ILE A 252 -0.03 -10.37 -13.74
N VAL A 253 -1.28 -10.82 -13.79
CA VAL A 253 -1.88 -11.46 -14.97
C VAL A 253 -2.75 -10.53 -15.82
N GLY A 254 -3.32 -9.47 -15.26
CA GLY A 254 -4.18 -8.52 -15.95
C GLY A 254 -3.41 -7.54 -16.84
N THR A 255 -2.45 -8.01 -17.63
CA THR A 255 -1.52 -7.15 -18.39
C THR A 255 -1.84 -7.10 -19.89
N TRP A 256 -2.84 -7.84 -20.34
CA TRP A 256 -3.21 -7.99 -21.75
C TRP A 256 -4.71 -7.83 -22.00
N GLY A 257 -5.07 -7.63 -23.26
CA GLY A 257 -6.46 -7.44 -23.71
C GLY A 257 -6.91 -5.98 -23.70
N ILE A 258 -8.15 -5.75 -24.15
CA ILE A 258 -8.82 -4.45 -23.99
C ILE A 258 -9.28 -4.24 -22.55
N SER A 259 -9.60 -3.00 -22.15
CA SER A 259 -9.90 -2.65 -20.74
C SER A 259 -10.90 -3.62 -20.06
N PRO A 260 -12.05 -4.01 -20.65
CA PRO A 260 -12.97 -4.96 -20.03
C PRO A 260 -12.37 -6.38 -19.81
N GLU A 261 -11.59 -6.88 -20.78
CA GLU A 261 -10.93 -8.19 -20.68
C GLU A 261 -9.86 -8.16 -19.59
N ARG A 262 -9.12 -7.05 -19.52
CA ARG A 262 -8.08 -6.83 -18.55
C ARG A 262 -8.63 -6.76 -17.12
N MET A 263 -9.67 -5.95 -16.90
CA MET A 263 -10.30 -5.82 -15.58
C MET A 263 -10.99 -7.14 -15.17
N GLY A 264 -11.68 -7.82 -16.08
CA GLY A 264 -12.25 -9.14 -15.78
C GLY A 264 -11.18 -10.19 -15.44
N THR A 265 -10.04 -10.17 -16.13
CA THR A 265 -8.88 -11.03 -15.80
C THR A 265 -8.30 -10.65 -14.44
N HIS A 266 -8.10 -9.36 -14.20
CA HIS A 266 -7.63 -8.83 -12.91
C HIS A 266 -8.51 -9.33 -11.76
N ASP A 267 -9.83 -9.10 -11.83
CA ASP A 267 -10.76 -9.43 -10.75
C ASP A 267 -10.81 -10.95 -10.51
N TYR A 268 -10.85 -11.75 -11.57
CA TYR A 268 -10.85 -13.20 -11.46
C TYR A 268 -9.63 -13.73 -10.70
N TYR A 269 -8.43 -13.27 -11.05
CA TYR A 269 -7.20 -13.74 -10.41
C TYR A 269 -6.98 -13.11 -9.04
N CYS A 270 -7.50 -11.90 -8.78
CA CYS A 270 -7.55 -11.31 -7.45
C CYS A 270 -8.39 -12.14 -6.47
N GLU A 271 -9.49 -12.74 -6.94
CA GLU A 271 -10.35 -13.63 -6.16
C GLU A 271 -9.73 -15.03 -5.98
N ASN A 272 -9.27 -15.61 -7.08
CA ASN A 272 -8.90 -17.03 -7.15
C ASN A 272 -7.41 -17.28 -6.92
N GLY A 273 -6.58 -16.24 -6.95
CA GLY A 273 -5.13 -16.36 -6.94
C GLY A 273 -4.57 -16.90 -8.26
N VAL A 274 -3.24 -16.97 -8.35
CA VAL A 274 -2.51 -17.58 -9.47
C VAL A 274 -1.45 -18.52 -8.93
N ASP A 275 -1.27 -19.67 -9.59
CA ASP A 275 -0.12 -20.54 -9.33
C ASP A 275 1.11 -19.98 -10.07
N ALA A 276 2.19 -19.73 -9.34
CA ALA A 276 3.38 -19.08 -9.86
C ALA A 276 4.65 -19.70 -9.28
N HIS A 277 5.70 -19.73 -10.11
CA HIS A 277 7.04 -20.15 -9.72
C HIS A 277 7.98 -18.94 -9.68
N THR A 278 8.90 -18.94 -8.71
CA THR A 278 10.01 -17.98 -8.67
C THR A 278 10.97 -18.21 -9.83
N TRP A 279 11.99 -17.37 -9.96
CA TRP A 279 12.98 -17.48 -11.05
C TRP A 279 13.97 -18.66 -10.89
N ASP A 280 13.71 -19.59 -9.96
CA ASP A 280 14.58 -20.73 -9.60
C ASP A 280 14.16 -22.03 -10.28
#